data_AF-A0A958KIF2-F1
#
_entry.id   AF-A0A958KIF2-F1
#
_cell.length_a   1.000
_cell.length_b   1.000
_cell.length_c   1.000
_cell.angle_alpha   90.00
_cell.angle_beta   90.00
_cell.angle_gamma   90.00
#
_symmetry.space_group_name_H-M   'P 1'
#
loop_
_entity.id
_entity.type
_entity.pdbx_description
1 polymer ?
#
loop_
_entity_poly.entity_id
_entity_poly.type
_entity_poly.pdbx_seq_one_letter_code
_entity_poly.pdbx_strand_id
1 'polypeptide(L)'
;KLSANGDYLTVQSRDDLVGSNPDAGVEIFFADIRTGSGIFEQITDAGAGAAYTGGVVSNDGQVYFATTESVTDLDAGGNHALYQYNSVTDKYETLLTLSGANRFASLQSSADGQTLLFITSEDLVGENATGSRQLFRYDIDLDTVTQITNYQTSQLKIASFISADGSIVADNGGVFDIQYFDTKQTNSSIAIDTGDGAVGVIQTELGALRSALVGFGAFSITSAFEARQTLDVLEQNRAQLAGIQGTIGAGLSRLETAHSVLGQRNLELDSAKSRIVDVDVADEAAQLTRNSILQQAGVAVLSQANAQTELALLLLNEN
;
A
#
# COMPACT_ATOMS: atom_id res chain seq x y z
N LYS A 1 5.25 -11.71 -0.55
CA LYS A 1 4.83 -10.42 0.01
C LYS A 1 4.18 -10.65 1.37
N LEU A 2 4.31 -9.69 2.28
CA LEU A 2 3.67 -9.74 3.60
C LEU A 2 2.29 -9.05 3.52
N SER A 3 1.27 -9.59 4.18
CA SER A 3 -0.02 -8.92 4.35
C SER A 3 0.14 -7.66 5.22
N ALA A 4 -0.78 -6.70 5.11
CA ALA A 4 -0.65 -5.43 5.82
C ALA A 4 -0.73 -5.58 7.35
N ASN A 5 -1.50 -6.56 7.84
CA ASN A 5 -1.54 -6.95 9.25
C ASN A 5 -0.34 -7.79 9.70
N GLY A 6 0.51 -8.27 8.78
CA GLY A 6 1.67 -9.10 9.11
C GLY A 6 1.32 -10.54 9.49
N ASP A 7 0.11 -11.01 9.18
CA ASP A 7 -0.38 -12.35 9.53
C ASP A 7 -0.06 -13.42 8.47
N TYR A 8 0.18 -13.00 7.23
CA TYR A 8 0.38 -13.89 6.10
C TYR A 8 1.58 -13.49 5.26
N LEU A 9 2.32 -14.48 4.78
CA LEU A 9 3.47 -14.31 3.91
C LEU A 9 3.32 -15.16 2.66
N THR A 10 3.48 -14.55 1.50
CA THR A 10 3.68 -15.26 0.24
C THR A 10 5.14 -15.17 -0.21
N VAL A 11 5.64 -16.19 -0.90
CA VAL A 11 6.98 -16.18 -1.51
C VAL A 11 6.88 -16.79 -2.88
N GLN A 12 7.55 -16.17 -3.86
CA GLN A 12 7.77 -16.79 -5.16
C GLN A 12 9.15 -17.43 -5.16
N SER A 13 9.22 -18.73 -5.45
CA SER A 13 10.48 -19.47 -5.44
C SER A 13 10.50 -20.55 -6.51
N ARG A 14 11.71 -20.87 -7.00
CA ARG A 14 11.97 -22.06 -7.82
C ARG A 14 12.49 -23.24 -7.01
N ASP A 15 12.79 -23.00 -5.74
CA ASP A 15 13.32 -24.02 -4.86
C ASP A 15 12.18 -24.90 -4.36
N ASP A 16 12.52 -26.16 -4.13
CA ASP A 16 11.61 -27.14 -3.57
C ASP A 16 11.53 -27.01 -2.04
N LEU A 17 10.79 -25.99 -1.59
CA LEU A 17 10.71 -25.63 -0.16
C LEU A 17 9.95 -26.68 0.67
N VAL A 18 9.08 -27.47 0.04
CA VAL A 18 8.14 -28.39 0.72
C VAL A 18 8.15 -29.81 0.17
N GLY A 19 8.96 -30.11 -0.85
CA GLY A 19 9.02 -31.42 -1.51
C GLY A 19 8.03 -31.62 -2.65
N SER A 20 7.46 -30.53 -3.20
CA SER A 20 6.40 -30.53 -4.22
C SER A 20 6.74 -29.74 -5.48
N ASN A 21 7.97 -29.20 -5.61
CA ASN A 21 8.44 -28.50 -6.81
C ASN A 21 9.66 -29.18 -7.47
N PRO A 22 9.52 -30.41 -8.01
CA PRO A 22 10.64 -31.16 -8.59
C PRO A 22 11.09 -30.64 -9.97
N ASP A 23 10.26 -29.84 -10.65
CA ASP A 23 10.56 -29.34 -12.00
C ASP A 23 11.29 -27.99 -12.00
N ALA A 24 11.47 -27.39 -10.81
CA ALA A 24 12.08 -26.09 -10.57
C ALA A 24 11.35 -24.92 -11.30
N GLY A 25 10.05 -25.07 -11.51
CA GLY A 25 9.14 -24.01 -11.90
C GLY A 25 9.06 -22.91 -10.84
N VAL A 26 8.70 -21.70 -11.27
CA VAL A 26 8.45 -20.61 -10.29
C VAL A 26 7.11 -20.90 -9.65
N GLU A 27 7.06 -21.14 -8.35
CA GLU A 27 5.81 -21.36 -7.62
C GLU A 27 5.57 -20.31 -6.56
N ILE A 28 4.31 -20.14 -6.20
CA ILE A 28 3.87 -19.32 -5.08
C ILE A 28 3.67 -20.23 -3.86
N PHE A 29 4.38 -19.87 -2.82
CA PHE A 29 4.27 -20.46 -1.50
C PHE A 29 3.55 -19.49 -0.57
N PHE A 30 2.71 -20.01 0.31
CA PHE A 30 1.94 -19.26 1.30
C PHE A 30 2.28 -19.76 2.70
N ALA A 31 2.35 -18.87 3.67
CA ALA A 31 2.53 -19.20 5.07
C ALA A 31 1.63 -18.35 5.95
N ASP A 32 0.87 -19.00 6.84
CA ASP A 32 0.22 -18.36 7.98
C ASP A 32 1.24 -18.23 9.12
N ILE A 33 1.69 -17.00 9.34
CA ILE A 33 2.75 -16.70 10.31
C ILE A 33 2.20 -16.38 11.71
N ARG A 34 0.88 -16.32 11.89
CA ARG A 34 0.23 -16.14 13.20
C ARG A 34 0.50 -17.31 14.14
N THR A 35 0.59 -18.49 13.58
CA THR A 35 0.77 -19.75 14.33
C THR A 35 2.21 -19.93 14.83
N GLY A 36 3.14 -19.06 14.42
CA GLY A 36 4.57 -19.14 14.75
C GLY A 36 5.30 -20.32 14.11
N SER A 37 4.60 -21.19 13.36
CA SER A 37 5.20 -22.34 12.68
C SER A 37 5.92 -21.94 11.39
N GLY A 38 5.45 -20.89 10.70
CA GLY A 38 6.06 -20.37 9.48
C GLY A 38 6.23 -21.43 8.38
N ILE A 39 5.43 -22.51 8.41
CA ILE A 39 5.48 -23.56 7.42
C ILE A 39 4.89 -23.00 6.13
N PHE A 40 5.66 -23.12 5.06
CA PHE A 40 5.18 -22.81 3.72
C PHE A 40 4.31 -23.95 3.20
N GLU A 41 3.24 -23.58 2.53
CA GLU A 41 2.40 -24.44 1.69
C GLU A 41 2.58 -23.98 0.26
N GLN A 42 2.82 -24.92 -0.66
CA GLN A 42 2.84 -24.61 -2.09
C GLN A 42 1.39 -24.50 -2.59
N ILE A 43 1.03 -23.34 -3.14
CA ILE A 43 -0.34 -23.04 -3.59
C ILE A 43 -0.43 -22.87 -5.11
N THR A 44 0.64 -23.16 -5.83
CA THR A 44 0.61 -23.25 -7.28
C THR A 44 1.50 -24.40 -7.72
N ASP A 45 1.15 -25.05 -8.82
CA ASP A 45 1.93 -26.14 -9.42
C ASP A 45 1.83 -25.98 -10.94
N ALA A 46 2.76 -25.23 -11.52
CA ALA A 46 2.81 -25.02 -12.96
C ALA A 46 4.15 -25.49 -13.53
N GLY A 47 4.16 -25.77 -14.82
CA GLY A 47 5.37 -26.26 -15.46
C GLY A 47 6.51 -25.25 -15.41
N ALA A 48 7.74 -25.72 -15.59
CA ALA A 48 8.96 -24.90 -15.66
C ALA A 48 8.92 -23.69 -16.65
N GLY A 49 7.94 -23.63 -17.56
CA GLY A 49 7.71 -22.51 -18.50
C GLY A 49 6.76 -21.43 -17.98
N ALA A 50 6.08 -21.68 -16.87
CA ALA A 50 5.08 -20.80 -16.29
C ALA A 50 5.69 -19.48 -15.84
N ALA A 51 4.94 -18.41 -16.05
CA ALA A 51 5.41 -17.10 -15.68
C ALA A 51 4.38 -16.37 -14.81
N TYR A 52 4.76 -16.20 -13.56
CA TYR A 52 3.95 -15.58 -12.54
C TYR A 52 4.19 -14.08 -12.43
N THR A 53 3.16 -13.35 -12.04
CA THR A 53 3.22 -11.95 -11.64
C THR A 53 2.37 -11.77 -10.39
N GLY A 54 2.90 -11.10 -9.37
CA GLY A 54 2.18 -10.87 -8.13
C GLY A 54 2.52 -11.87 -7.03
N GLY A 55 1.51 -12.59 -6.52
CA GLY A 55 1.60 -13.27 -5.23
C GLY A 55 1.40 -12.26 -4.09
N VAL A 56 0.38 -11.41 -4.19
CA VAL A 56 -0.03 -10.48 -3.12
C VAL A 56 -1.01 -11.19 -2.20
N VAL A 57 -1.04 -10.80 -0.93
CA VAL A 57 -1.92 -11.42 0.06
C VAL A 57 -2.66 -10.35 0.87
N SER A 58 -3.96 -10.52 1.02
CA SER A 58 -4.82 -9.67 1.84
C SER A 58 -4.79 -10.08 3.32
N ASN A 59 -5.36 -9.24 4.18
CA ASN A 59 -5.42 -9.45 5.62
C ASN A 59 -6.35 -10.60 6.04
N ASP A 60 -7.23 -11.06 5.16
CA ASP A 60 -8.11 -12.22 5.35
C ASP A 60 -7.57 -13.50 4.71
N GLY A 61 -6.36 -13.47 4.14
CA GLY A 61 -5.66 -14.65 3.62
C GLY A 61 -5.96 -14.97 2.15
N GLN A 62 -6.62 -14.10 1.40
CA GLN A 62 -6.76 -14.27 -0.04
C GLN A 62 -5.43 -13.95 -0.72
N VAL A 63 -4.99 -14.83 -1.62
CA VAL A 63 -3.78 -14.65 -2.42
C VAL A 63 -4.15 -14.35 -3.86
N TYR A 64 -3.62 -13.27 -4.41
CA TYR A 64 -3.86 -12.88 -5.80
C TYR A 64 -2.58 -12.94 -6.61
N PHE A 65 -2.68 -13.55 -7.79
CA PHE A 65 -1.55 -13.73 -8.69
C PHE A 65 -2.03 -13.92 -10.11
N ALA A 66 -1.17 -13.58 -11.06
CA ALA A 66 -1.41 -13.84 -12.46
C ALA A 66 -0.39 -14.81 -13.02
N THR A 67 -0.81 -15.70 -13.92
CA THR A 67 0.06 -16.66 -14.58
C THR A 67 -0.34 -16.91 -16.04
N THR A 68 0.60 -17.45 -16.82
CA THR A 68 0.40 -17.94 -18.20
C THR A 68 -0.19 -19.34 -18.27
N GLU A 69 -0.07 -20.09 -17.18
CA GLU A 69 -0.42 -21.50 -17.14
C GLU A 69 -1.65 -21.73 -16.28
N SER A 70 -2.37 -22.80 -16.59
CA SER A 70 -3.54 -23.21 -15.85
C SER A 70 -3.12 -23.64 -14.44
N VAL A 71 -3.64 -23.00 -13.41
CA VAL A 71 -3.36 -23.36 -12.00
C VAL A 71 -4.35 -24.41 -11.48
N THR A 72 -5.44 -24.62 -12.22
CA THR A 72 -6.44 -25.67 -11.99
C THR A 72 -6.77 -26.33 -13.32
N ASP A 73 -7.49 -27.45 -13.36
CA ASP A 73 -7.96 -28.06 -14.63
C ASP A 73 -8.95 -27.18 -15.44
N LEU A 74 -9.23 -25.94 -15.00
CA LEU A 74 -10.26 -25.06 -15.56
C LEU A 74 -9.78 -24.11 -16.68
N ASP A 75 -8.47 -23.90 -16.88
CA ASP A 75 -7.90 -22.91 -17.82
C ASP A 75 -6.88 -23.51 -18.82
N ALA A 76 -7.19 -24.69 -19.38
CA ALA A 76 -6.42 -25.30 -20.46
C ALA A 76 -6.49 -24.46 -21.76
N GLY A 77 -5.76 -23.34 -21.82
CA GLY A 77 -5.89 -22.40 -22.93
C GLY A 77 -4.80 -21.33 -23.14
N GLY A 78 -3.77 -21.23 -22.29
CA GLY A 78 -2.61 -20.35 -22.56
C GLY A 78 -2.89 -18.84 -22.57
N ASN A 79 -4.00 -18.41 -21.95
CA ASN A 79 -4.25 -16.99 -21.70
C ASN A 79 -3.62 -16.56 -20.37
N HIS A 80 -3.17 -15.31 -20.28
CA HIS A 80 -2.74 -14.74 -19.00
C HIS A 80 -3.96 -14.45 -18.14
N ALA A 81 -4.12 -15.19 -17.04
CA ALA A 81 -5.25 -15.04 -16.14
C ALA A 81 -4.80 -14.56 -14.76
N LEU A 82 -5.62 -13.71 -14.14
CA LEU A 82 -5.55 -13.26 -12.77
C LEU A 82 -6.44 -14.17 -11.91
N TYR A 83 -5.84 -14.79 -10.92
CA TYR A 83 -6.47 -15.72 -10.01
C TYR A 83 -6.55 -15.17 -8.60
N GLN A 84 -7.58 -15.60 -7.89
CA GLN A 84 -7.69 -15.55 -6.45
C GLN A 84 -7.58 -16.97 -5.89
N TYR A 85 -6.74 -17.16 -4.89
CA TYR A 85 -6.68 -18.35 -4.06
C TYR A 85 -7.18 -18.01 -2.66
N ASN A 86 -8.16 -18.77 -2.17
CA ASN A 86 -8.69 -18.64 -0.82
C ASN A 86 -8.01 -19.65 0.11
N SER A 87 -7.13 -19.16 0.99
CA SER A 87 -6.37 -19.99 1.92
C SER A 87 -7.22 -20.70 2.98
N VAL A 88 -8.48 -20.29 3.18
CA VAL A 88 -9.39 -20.90 4.15
C VAL A 88 -10.16 -22.07 3.53
N THR A 89 -10.59 -21.92 2.28
CA THR A 89 -11.39 -22.93 1.59
C THR A 89 -10.59 -23.83 0.66
N ASP A 90 -9.32 -23.49 0.41
CA ASP A 90 -8.43 -24.16 -0.55
C ASP A 90 -9.04 -24.20 -1.97
N LYS A 91 -9.50 -23.03 -2.44
CA LYS A 91 -10.16 -22.89 -3.74
C LYS A 91 -9.56 -21.76 -4.56
N TYR A 92 -9.58 -21.95 -5.88
CA TYR A 92 -9.17 -20.98 -6.87
C TYR A 92 -10.38 -20.43 -7.61
N GLU A 93 -10.30 -19.14 -7.95
CA GLU A 93 -11.26 -18.44 -8.81
C GLU A 93 -10.51 -17.60 -9.83
N THR A 94 -10.96 -17.63 -11.08
CA THR A 94 -10.42 -16.78 -12.15
C THR A 94 -11.17 -15.46 -12.13
N LEU A 95 -10.46 -14.36 -11.86
CA LEU A 95 -11.04 -13.01 -11.79
C LEU A 95 -11.03 -12.30 -13.14
N LEU A 96 -9.92 -12.42 -13.89
CA LEU A 96 -9.77 -11.72 -15.15
C LEU A 96 -8.83 -12.47 -16.09
N THR A 97 -9.25 -12.64 -17.34
CA THR A 97 -8.43 -13.25 -18.39
C THR A 97 -8.08 -12.21 -19.45
N LEU A 98 -6.79 -12.06 -19.75
CA LEU A 98 -6.31 -11.21 -20.84
C LEU A 98 -6.34 -11.98 -22.16
N SER A 99 -6.57 -11.28 -23.27
CA SER A 99 -6.50 -11.88 -24.60
C SER A 99 -5.08 -11.85 -25.19
N GLY A 100 -4.71 -12.93 -25.89
CA GLY A 100 -3.47 -12.97 -26.66
C GLY A 100 -2.20 -13.04 -25.80
N ALA A 101 -1.11 -12.42 -26.27
CA ALA A 101 0.21 -12.48 -25.63
C ALA A 101 0.45 -11.40 -24.55
N ASN A 102 -0.60 -10.65 -24.18
CA ASN A 102 -0.49 -9.54 -23.23
C ASN A 102 -0.33 -10.06 -21.80
N ARG A 103 0.59 -9.44 -21.06
CA ARG A 103 0.99 -9.90 -19.72
C ARG A 103 0.65 -8.85 -18.67
N PHE A 104 0.23 -9.32 -17.51
CA PHE A 104 0.28 -8.50 -16.31
C PHE A 104 1.74 -8.15 -16.00
N ALA A 105 2.04 -6.86 -15.85
CA ALA A 105 3.39 -6.38 -15.55
C ALA A 105 3.60 -6.11 -14.05
N SER A 106 2.52 -5.89 -13.31
CA SER A 106 2.51 -5.68 -11.85
C SER A 106 1.15 -6.11 -11.32
N LEU A 107 1.10 -6.52 -10.05
CA LEU A 107 -0.11 -6.78 -9.30
C LEU A 107 0.08 -6.35 -7.84
N GLN A 108 -0.86 -5.56 -7.33
CA GLN A 108 -0.97 -5.09 -5.95
C GLN A 108 -2.40 -5.28 -5.46
N SER A 109 -2.59 -5.41 -4.15
CA SER A 109 -3.91 -5.49 -3.52
C SER A 109 -4.03 -4.46 -2.41
N SER A 110 -5.24 -3.98 -2.14
CA SER A 110 -5.58 -3.36 -0.87
C SER A 110 -5.44 -4.37 0.27
N ALA A 111 -5.35 -3.88 1.50
CA ALA A 111 -5.18 -4.72 2.68
C ALA A 111 -6.41 -5.61 2.92
N ASP A 112 -7.61 -5.15 2.58
CA ASP A 112 -8.85 -5.91 2.67
C ASP A 112 -9.10 -6.84 1.46
N GLY A 113 -8.20 -6.83 0.46
CA GLY A 113 -8.34 -7.63 -0.76
C GLY A 113 -9.38 -7.13 -1.75
N GLN A 114 -10.25 -6.17 -1.40
CA GLN A 114 -11.38 -5.76 -2.25
C GLN A 114 -10.96 -5.01 -3.53
N THR A 115 -9.77 -4.42 -3.54
CA THR A 115 -9.25 -3.68 -4.70
C THR A 115 -7.91 -4.22 -5.14
N LEU A 116 -7.80 -4.58 -6.41
CA LEU A 116 -6.56 -4.96 -7.06
C LEU A 116 -6.11 -3.86 -8.01
N LEU A 117 -4.80 -3.62 -8.06
CA LEU A 117 -4.18 -2.83 -9.11
C LEU A 117 -3.26 -3.69 -9.95
N PHE A 118 -3.37 -3.55 -11.25
CA PHE A 118 -2.46 -4.22 -12.17
C PHE A 118 -2.15 -3.37 -13.39
N ILE A 119 -1.07 -3.72 -14.07
CA ILE A 119 -0.64 -3.04 -15.29
C ILE A 119 -0.71 -4.03 -16.44
N THR A 120 -1.38 -3.65 -17.54
CA THR A 120 -1.43 -4.43 -18.78
C THR A 120 -1.48 -3.51 -20.00
N SER A 121 -1.11 -4.04 -21.17
CA SER A 121 -1.29 -3.39 -22.48
C SER A 121 -2.61 -3.78 -23.16
N GLU A 122 -3.42 -4.62 -22.52
CA GLU A 122 -4.73 -5.01 -23.02
C GLU A 122 -5.70 -3.82 -23.04
N ASP A 123 -6.65 -3.86 -23.97
CA ASP A 123 -7.73 -2.88 -24.05
C ASP A 123 -9.00 -3.40 -23.36
N LEU A 124 -8.96 -3.42 -22.02
CA LEU A 124 -10.01 -4.03 -21.20
C LEU A 124 -11.32 -3.24 -21.17
N VAL A 125 -11.27 -1.93 -21.43
CA VAL A 125 -12.43 -1.03 -21.34
C VAL A 125 -12.68 -0.22 -22.62
N GLY A 126 -11.91 -0.45 -23.69
CA GLY A 126 -12.06 0.23 -24.99
C GLY A 126 -11.37 1.60 -25.08
N GLU A 127 -10.51 1.94 -24.11
CA GLU A 127 -9.79 3.22 -24.05
C GLU A 127 -8.29 3.09 -24.38
N ASN A 128 -7.77 1.89 -24.60
CA ASN A 128 -6.34 1.62 -24.83
C ASN A 128 -6.01 1.17 -26.26
N ALA A 129 -6.55 1.86 -27.26
CA ALA A 129 -6.34 1.56 -28.68
C ALA A 129 -4.85 1.58 -29.13
N THR A 130 -3.97 2.24 -28.36
CA THR A 130 -2.54 2.34 -28.67
C THR A 130 -1.73 1.10 -28.22
N GLY A 131 -2.31 0.22 -27.40
CA GLY A 131 -1.60 -0.92 -26.80
C GLY A 131 -0.49 -0.51 -25.82
N SER A 132 -0.56 0.73 -25.30
CA SER A 132 0.37 1.20 -24.27
C SER A 132 0.05 0.52 -22.94
N ARG A 133 1.04 0.33 -22.07
CA ARG A 133 0.78 -0.22 -20.72
C ARG A 133 0.00 0.80 -19.91
N GLN A 134 -1.15 0.40 -19.40
CA GLN A 134 -1.99 1.20 -18.51
C GLN A 134 -2.12 0.53 -17.15
N LEU A 135 -2.30 1.36 -16.13
CA LEU A 135 -2.72 0.95 -14.81
C LEU A 135 -4.24 0.79 -14.79
N PHE A 136 -4.69 -0.34 -14.29
CA PHE A 136 -6.08 -0.68 -14.09
C PHE A 136 -6.33 -0.99 -12.62
N ARG A 137 -7.56 -0.72 -12.21
CA ARG A 137 -8.14 -1.14 -10.94
C ARG A 137 -9.17 -2.24 -11.23
N TYR A 138 -9.17 -3.28 -10.43
CA TYR A 138 -10.26 -4.25 -10.37
C TYR A 138 -10.88 -4.24 -8.98
N ASP A 139 -12.18 -4.05 -8.94
CA ASP A 139 -13.01 -4.10 -7.74
C ASP A 139 -13.64 -5.49 -7.67
N ILE A 140 -13.29 -6.26 -6.64
CA ILE A 140 -13.66 -7.67 -6.53
C ILE A 140 -15.16 -7.83 -6.31
N ASP A 141 -15.74 -7.04 -5.40
CA ASP A 141 -17.16 -7.17 -5.05
C ASP A 141 -18.07 -6.73 -6.21
N LEU A 142 -17.63 -5.71 -6.96
CA LEU A 142 -18.37 -5.20 -8.11
C LEU A 142 -18.11 -6.00 -9.40
N ASP A 143 -17.07 -6.82 -9.44
CA ASP A 143 -16.55 -7.47 -10.65
C ASP A 143 -16.36 -6.46 -11.80
N THR A 144 -15.67 -5.35 -11.50
CA THR A 144 -15.48 -4.25 -12.46
C THR A 144 -14.01 -3.89 -12.64
N VAL A 145 -13.60 -3.77 -13.90
CA VAL A 145 -12.31 -3.20 -14.29
C VAL A 145 -12.50 -1.71 -14.60
N THR A 146 -11.64 -0.86 -14.03
CA THR A 146 -11.54 0.57 -14.36
C THR A 146 -10.12 0.91 -14.81
N GLN A 147 -9.98 1.59 -15.95
CA GLN A 147 -8.69 2.11 -16.38
C GLN A 147 -8.38 3.41 -15.63
N ILE A 148 -7.20 3.47 -14.99
CA ILE A 148 -6.78 4.62 -14.17
C ILE A 148 -5.93 5.60 -14.99
N THR A 149 -5.06 5.08 -15.87
CA THR A 149 -4.16 5.89 -16.70
C THR A 149 -4.57 5.82 -18.18
N ASN A 150 -4.28 6.87 -18.95
CA ASN A 150 -4.50 6.88 -20.40
C ASN A 150 -3.28 7.39 -21.16
N TYR A 151 -2.18 6.63 -21.05
CA TYR A 151 -0.93 6.93 -21.70
C TYR A 151 -1.01 6.70 -23.21
N GLN A 152 -0.59 7.71 -23.99
CA GLN A 152 -0.64 7.69 -25.47
C GLN A 152 0.63 7.13 -26.12
N THR A 153 1.66 6.85 -25.32
CA THR A 153 2.95 6.33 -25.79
C THR A 153 3.29 5.10 -24.98
N SER A 154 4.00 4.14 -25.58
CA SER A 154 4.50 2.93 -24.92
C SER A 154 5.57 3.26 -23.86
N GLN A 155 5.18 3.91 -22.77
CA GLN A 155 6.05 4.14 -21.65
C GLN A 155 6.26 2.80 -20.91
N LEU A 156 7.53 2.42 -20.76
CA LEU A 156 7.92 1.29 -19.91
C LEU A 156 8.15 1.81 -18.48
N LYS A 157 7.11 1.94 -17.66
CA LYS A 157 7.23 2.30 -16.23
C LYS A 157 6.27 1.42 -15.40
N ILE A 158 6.81 0.85 -14.32
CA ILE A 158 6.47 -0.53 -13.85
C ILE A 158 6.03 -0.55 -12.37
N ALA A 159 6.00 0.60 -11.69
CA ALA A 159 5.73 0.67 -10.26
C ALA A 159 4.43 1.44 -9.98
N SER A 160 3.38 0.69 -9.64
CA SER A 160 2.18 1.21 -9.02
C SER A 160 2.16 0.84 -7.54
N PHE A 161 1.61 1.72 -6.71
CA PHE A 161 1.30 1.44 -5.31
C PHE A 161 -0.17 1.71 -5.03
N ILE A 162 -0.71 0.97 -4.07
CA ILE A 162 -2.04 1.20 -3.50
C ILE A 162 -1.93 1.32 -1.97
N SER A 163 -2.70 2.20 -1.36
CA SER A 163 -2.82 2.27 0.11
C SER A 163 -3.58 1.07 0.67
N ALA A 164 -3.42 0.83 1.98
CA ALA A 164 -4.06 -0.29 2.66
C ALA A 164 -5.60 -0.27 2.56
N ASP A 165 -6.21 0.91 2.64
CA ASP A 165 -7.66 1.12 2.48
C ASP A 165 -8.12 1.14 1.01
N GLY A 166 -7.19 0.93 0.08
CA GLY A 166 -7.44 0.92 -1.34
C GLY A 166 -7.64 2.29 -1.97
N SER A 167 -7.71 3.38 -1.21
CA SER A 167 -8.17 4.70 -1.68
C SER A 167 -7.13 5.49 -2.47
N ILE A 168 -5.84 5.32 -2.19
CA ILE A 168 -4.75 6.04 -2.84
C ILE A 168 -4.03 5.10 -3.78
N VAL A 169 -3.98 5.49 -5.04
CA VAL A 169 -3.08 4.89 -6.02
C VAL A 169 -2.06 5.93 -6.42
N ALA A 170 -0.80 5.54 -6.63
CA ALA A 170 0.04 6.34 -7.53
C ALA A 170 0.98 5.50 -8.38
N ASP A 171 1.43 6.15 -9.44
CA ASP A 171 2.27 5.61 -10.50
C ASP A 171 3.47 6.54 -10.72
N ASN A 172 4.63 5.97 -11.05
CA ASN A 172 5.86 6.74 -11.27
C ASN A 172 6.02 7.13 -12.75
N GLY A 173 5.07 7.92 -13.24
CA GLY A 173 4.96 8.41 -14.62
C GLY A 173 6.04 9.40 -15.06
N GLY A 174 7.33 9.09 -14.86
CA GLY A 174 8.46 9.74 -15.55
C GLY A 174 8.85 11.17 -15.17
N VAL A 175 7.98 11.85 -14.46
CA VAL A 175 8.28 12.95 -13.55
C VAL A 175 7.73 12.47 -12.21
N PHE A 176 8.30 12.89 -11.08
CA PHE A 176 7.83 12.51 -9.75
C PHE A 176 6.42 13.08 -9.52
N ASP A 177 5.41 12.47 -10.15
CA ASP A 177 4.02 12.88 -10.20
C ASP A 177 3.26 11.81 -9.43
N ILE A 178 3.12 12.00 -8.11
CA ILE A 178 2.24 11.16 -7.29
C ILE A 178 0.82 11.54 -7.71
N GLN A 179 0.31 10.88 -8.75
CA GLN A 179 -1.07 11.05 -9.18
C GLN A 179 -1.98 10.30 -8.20
N TYR A 180 -2.49 11.00 -7.19
CA TYR A 180 -3.49 10.48 -6.26
C TYR A 180 -4.81 10.24 -7.02
N PHE A 181 -5.14 8.97 -7.27
CA PHE A 181 -6.46 8.57 -7.74
C PHE A 181 -7.25 8.03 -6.55
N ASP A 182 -8.28 8.78 -6.11
CA ASP A 182 -9.29 8.23 -5.21
C ASP A 182 -10.02 7.11 -5.95
N THR A 183 -9.82 5.88 -5.49
CA THR A 183 -10.38 4.70 -6.15
C THR A 183 -11.88 4.55 -5.99
N LYS A 184 -12.55 5.36 -5.16
CA LYS A 184 -13.98 5.23 -4.86
C LYS A 184 -14.90 6.28 -5.48
N GLN A 185 -14.43 7.19 -6.33
CA GLN A 185 -15.27 7.86 -7.36
C GLN A 185 -14.48 8.87 -8.22
N THR A 186 -14.96 9.02 -9.46
CA THR A 186 -14.79 9.99 -10.57
C THR A 186 -14.12 11.37 -10.40
N ASN A 187 -13.62 11.76 -9.24
CA ASN A 187 -12.94 13.04 -9.02
C ASN A 187 -11.49 12.83 -8.57
N SER A 188 -10.53 13.45 -9.27
CA SER A 188 -9.17 13.59 -8.77
C SER A 188 -9.17 14.50 -7.53
N SER A 189 -9.25 13.91 -6.34
CA SER A 189 -9.14 14.61 -5.05
C SER A 189 -7.84 14.27 -4.35
N ILE A 190 -7.21 15.27 -3.72
CA ILE A 190 -6.13 15.06 -2.76
C ILE A 190 -6.78 14.86 -1.39
N ALA A 191 -6.81 13.62 -0.89
CA ALA A 191 -7.20 13.33 0.47
C ALA A 191 -5.99 13.50 1.41
N ILE A 192 -6.08 14.40 2.38
CA ILE A 192 -5.14 14.50 3.49
C ILE A 192 -5.89 14.07 4.74
N ASP A 193 -5.55 12.90 5.28
CA ASP A 193 -6.09 12.41 6.53
C ASP A 193 -5.43 13.13 7.71
N THR A 194 -6.21 13.86 8.49
CA THR A 194 -5.77 14.55 9.71
C THR A 194 -6.07 13.75 11.00
N GLY A 195 -6.60 12.52 10.88
CA GLY A 195 -6.69 11.55 11.96
C GLY A 195 -7.69 11.88 13.09
N ASP A 196 -8.84 12.51 12.79
CA ASP A 196 -9.86 12.86 13.80
C ASP A 196 -11.22 12.16 13.62
N GLY A 197 -11.33 11.13 12.77
CA GLY A 197 -12.59 10.38 12.59
C GLY A 197 -13.76 11.16 11.99
N ALA A 198 -13.67 12.49 11.89
CA ALA A 198 -14.47 13.33 11.02
C ALA A 198 -13.65 13.57 9.74
N VAL A 199 -14.03 12.89 8.68
CA VAL A 199 -13.38 12.98 7.37
C VAL A 199 -13.56 14.39 6.81
N GLY A 200 -12.61 15.29 7.10
CA GLY A 200 -12.48 16.57 6.43
C GLY A 200 -11.86 16.40 5.05
N VAL A 201 -12.49 15.64 4.14
CA VAL A 201 -11.99 15.50 2.76
C VAL A 201 -11.80 16.90 2.17
N ILE A 202 -10.57 17.27 1.85
CA ILE A 202 -10.30 18.44 0.99
C ILE A 202 -10.65 18.02 -0.43
N GLN A 203 -11.95 18.00 -0.74
CA GLN A 203 -12.45 17.88 -2.11
C GLN A 203 -11.99 19.14 -2.86
N THR A 204 -10.84 19.05 -3.51
CA THR A 204 -10.38 20.05 -4.46
C THR A 204 -10.77 19.49 -5.81
N GLU A 205 -11.72 20.13 -6.51
CA GLU A 205 -12.29 19.64 -7.77
C GLU A 205 -11.30 19.75 -8.95
N LEU A 206 -10.13 19.12 -8.86
CA LEU A 206 -9.07 19.22 -9.88
C LEU A 206 -9.51 18.63 -11.24
N GLY A 207 -10.42 17.66 -11.24
CA GLY A 207 -11.01 17.09 -12.47
C GLY A 207 -11.76 18.12 -13.31
N ALA A 208 -12.52 19.02 -12.66
CA ALA A 208 -13.21 20.12 -13.33
C ALA A 208 -12.23 21.16 -13.90
N LEU A 209 -11.11 21.41 -13.21
CA LEU A 209 -10.04 22.30 -13.68
C LEU A 209 -9.39 21.78 -14.96
N ARG A 210 -9.13 20.48 -15.04
CA ARG A 210 -8.49 19.84 -16.20
C ARG A 210 -9.41 19.84 -17.42
N SER A 211 -10.70 19.57 -17.25
CA SER A 211 -11.71 19.67 -18.32
C SER A 211 -11.85 21.11 -18.85
N ALA A 212 -11.85 22.11 -17.96
CA ALA A 212 -11.90 23.51 -18.33
C ALA A 212 -10.64 24.01 -19.06
N LEU A 213 -9.45 23.49 -18.74
CA LEU A 213 -8.18 23.91 -19.36
C LEU A 213 -7.95 23.35 -20.77
N VAL A 214 -8.57 22.22 -21.11
CA VAL A 214 -8.38 21.52 -22.40
C VAL A 214 -9.48 21.89 -23.42
N GLY A 215 -10.53 22.60 -23.00
CA GLY A 215 -11.67 23.00 -23.84
C GLY A 215 -11.46 24.22 -24.75
N PHE A 216 -10.26 24.79 -24.82
CA PHE A 216 -9.98 25.97 -25.63
C PHE A 216 -9.74 25.59 -27.10
N GLY A 217 -10.82 25.38 -27.85
CA GLY A 217 -10.77 25.10 -29.29
C GLY A 217 -10.12 26.23 -30.12
N ALA A 218 -9.90 25.98 -31.42
CA ALA A 218 -9.26 26.94 -32.31
C ALA A 218 -10.09 28.23 -32.50
N PHE A 219 -9.44 29.39 -32.45
CA PHE A 219 -10.06 30.70 -32.66
C PHE A 219 -9.97 31.13 -34.14
N SER A 220 -11.02 31.79 -34.64
CA SER A 220 -11.01 32.44 -35.96
C SER A 220 -11.43 33.90 -35.85
N ILE A 221 -10.69 34.78 -36.52
CA ILE A 221 -10.94 36.23 -36.56
C ILE A 221 -11.05 36.75 -37.99
N THR A 222 -11.35 35.87 -38.96
CA THR A 222 -11.31 36.23 -40.39
C THR A 222 -12.51 37.06 -40.84
N SER A 223 -13.58 37.09 -40.03
CA SER A 223 -14.74 37.96 -40.24
C SER A 223 -15.18 38.66 -38.95
N ALA A 224 -15.94 39.75 -39.07
CA ALA A 224 -16.49 40.48 -37.93
C ALA A 224 -17.46 39.63 -37.09
N PHE A 225 -18.10 38.62 -37.70
CA PHE A 225 -18.95 37.66 -36.99
C PHE A 225 -18.13 36.66 -36.18
N GLU A 226 -17.10 36.07 -36.78
CA GLU A 226 -16.19 35.13 -36.11
C GLU A 226 -15.40 35.79 -34.97
N ALA A 227 -15.00 37.05 -35.14
CA ALA A 227 -14.34 37.83 -34.10
C ALA A 227 -15.24 38.05 -32.87
N ARG A 228 -16.55 38.27 -33.07
CA ARG A 228 -17.51 38.39 -31.95
C ARG A 228 -17.70 37.07 -31.22
N GLN A 229 -17.83 35.96 -31.95
CA GLN A 229 -17.90 34.63 -31.34
C GLN A 229 -16.63 34.29 -30.55
N THR A 230 -15.46 34.65 -31.07
CA THR A 230 -14.18 34.48 -30.37
C THR A 230 -14.14 35.28 -29.06
N LEU A 231 -14.67 36.50 -29.03
CA LEU A 231 -14.77 37.30 -27.80
C LEU A 231 -15.70 36.65 -26.76
N ASP A 232 -16.84 36.10 -27.18
CA ASP A 232 -17.77 35.42 -26.27
C ASP A 232 -17.14 34.16 -25.65
N VAL A 233 -16.39 33.39 -26.43
CA VAL A 233 -15.64 32.23 -25.94
C VAL A 233 -14.52 32.64 -24.99
N LEU A 234 -13.77 33.70 -25.31
CA LEU A 234 -12.72 34.21 -24.42
C LEU A 234 -13.27 34.71 -23.08
N GLU A 235 -14.45 35.32 -23.07
CA GLU A 235 -15.10 35.76 -21.83
C GLU A 235 -15.57 34.58 -20.98
N GLN A 236 -16.10 33.52 -21.62
CA GLN A 236 -16.43 32.26 -20.94
C GLN A 236 -15.17 31.60 -20.35
N ASN A 237 -14.07 31.55 -21.12
CA ASN A 237 -12.79 31.01 -20.66
C ASN A 237 -12.22 31.82 -19.50
N ARG A 238 -12.35 33.15 -19.53
CA ARG A 238 -11.95 34.04 -18.43
C ARG A 238 -12.73 33.76 -17.16
N ALA A 239 -14.05 33.56 -17.27
CA ALA A 239 -14.90 33.19 -16.14
C ALA A 239 -14.54 31.80 -15.57
N GLN A 240 -14.26 30.83 -16.44
CA GLN A 240 -13.78 29.50 -16.03
C GLN A 240 -12.45 29.60 -15.30
N LEU A 241 -11.46 30.31 -15.84
CA LEU A 241 -10.15 30.51 -15.19
C LEU A 241 -10.29 31.16 -13.81
N ALA A 242 -11.19 32.13 -13.65
CA ALA A 242 -11.47 32.73 -12.35
C ALA A 242 -12.06 31.70 -11.35
N GLY A 243 -12.95 30.82 -11.81
CA GLY A 243 -13.46 29.68 -11.04
C GLY A 243 -12.34 28.73 -10.61
N ILE A 244 -11.43 28.40 -11.54
CA ILE A 244 -10.25 27.56 -11.29
C ILE A 244 -9.38 28.17 -10.17
N GLN A 245 -9.06 29.45 -10.29
CA GLN A 245 -8.27 30.18 -9.30
C GLN A 245 -8.96 30.21 -7.93
N GLY A 246 -10.29 30.33 -7.90
CA GLY A 246 -11.09 30.24 -6.68
C GLY A 246 -10.98 28.87 -5.99
N THR A 247 -11.12 27.78 -6.74
CA THR A 247 -10.99 26.41 -6.23
C THR A 247 -9.58 26.12 -5.73
N ILE A 248 -8.55 26.56 -6.47
CA ILE A 248 -7.15 26.45 -6.03
C ILE A 248 -6.93 27.24 -4.73
N GLY A 249 -7.39 28.49 -4.65
CA GLY A 249 -7.26 29.31 -3.44
C GLY A 249 -7.95 28.73 -2.21
N ALA A 250 -9.14 28.15 -2.39
CA ALA A 250 -9.85 27.42 -1.34
C ALA A 250 -9.08 26.16 -0.91
N GLY A 251 -8.50 25.43 -1.86
CA GLY A 251 -7.62 24.29 -1.59
C GLY A 251 -6.40 24.68 -0.77
N LEU A 252 -5.67 25.73 -1.18
CA LEU A 252 -4.50 26.24 -0.44
C LEU A 252 -4.87 26.65 1.00
N SER A 253 -5.98 27.36 1.18
CA SER A 253 -6.43 27.79 2.52
C SER A 253 -6.68 26.60 3.46
N ARG A 254 -7.23 25.51 2.90
CA ARG A 254 -7.45 24.27 3.65
C ARG A 254 -6.14 23.52 3.90
N LEU A 255 -5.19 23.51 2.96
CA LEU A 255 -3.85 22.94 3.14
C LEU A 255 -3.07 23.66 4.24
N GLU A 256 -3.11 24.99 4.27
CA GLU A 256 -2.48 25.80 5.32
C GLU A 256 -3.08 25.49 6.70
N THR A 257 -4.40 25.33 6.77
CA THR A 257 -5.09 24.94 8.01
C THR A 257 -4.69 23.53 8.45
N ALA A 258 -4.69 22.56 7.53
CA ALA A 258 -4.28 21.19 7.81
C ALA A 258 -2.82 21.11 8.28
N HIS A 259 -1.91 21.85 7.63
CA HIS A 259 -0.51 21.97 8.04
C HIS A 259 -0.39 22.49 9.48
N SER A 260 -1.16 23.52 9.85
CA SER A 260 -1.16 24.04 11.22
C SER A 260 -1.64 23.00 12.23
N VAL A 261 -2.73 22.28 11.94
CA VAL A 261 -3.28 21.24 12.83
C VAL A 261 -2.32 20.08 12.99
N LEU A 262 -1.74 19.58 11.90
CA LEU A 262 -0.76 18.49 11.92
C LEU A 262 0.53 18.90 12.65
N GLY A 263 0.97 20.15 12.50
CA GLY A 263 2.09 20.71 13.25
C GLY A 263 1.83 20.68 14.77
N GLN A 264 0.64 21.09 15.20
CA GLN A 264 0.24 21.02 16.62
C GLN A 264 0.19 19.58 17.13
N ARG A 265 -0.39 18.65 16.36
CA ARG A 265 -0.44 17.23 16.74
C ARG A 265 0.95 16.61 16.87
N ASN A 266 1.89 16.93 15.97
CA ASN A 266 3.26 16.45 16.10
C ASN A 266 3.90 16.93 17.41
N LEU A 267 3.70 18.19 17.81
CA LEU A 267 4.18 18.69 19.11
C LEU A 267 3.56 17.95 20.29
N GLU A 268 2.26 17.65 20.22
CA GLU A 268 1.55 16.88 21.25
C GLU A 268 2.06 15.44 21.35
N LEU A 269 2.28 14.77 20.20
CA LEU A 269 2.82 13.41 20.13
C LEU A 269 4.27 13.35 20.60
N ASP A 270 5.11 14.31 20.23
CA ASP A 270 6.49 14.41 20.72
C ASP A 270 6.51 14.63 22.24
N SER A 271 5.62 15.47 22.77
CA SER A 271 5.46 15.65 24.21
C SER A 271 4.99 14.37 24.91
N ALA A 272 4.05 13.63 24.33
CA ALA A 272 3.59 12.35 24.86
C ALA A 272 4.70 11.29 24.84
N LYS A 273 5.46 11.22 23.74
CA LYS A 273 6.63 10.35 23.60
C LYS A 273 7.69 10.67 24.65
N SER A 274 8.02 11.95 24.85
CA SER A 274 8.95 12.37 25.91
C SER A 274 8.49 11.87 27.28
N ARG A 275 7.20 12.06 27.63
CA ARG A 275 6.67 11.58 28.90
C ARG A 275 6.81 10.06 29.09
N ILE A 276 6.59 9.27 28.04
CA ILE A 276 6.73 7.80 28.10
C ILE A 276 8.21 7.45 28.30
N VAL A 277 9.09 8.01 27.47
CA VAL A 277 10.54 7.74 27.54
C VAL A 277 11.11 8.17 28.90
N ASP A 278 10.72 9.33 29.42
CA ASP A 278 11.19 9.83 30.70
C ASP A 278 10.72 8.95 31.88
N VAL A 279 9.52 8.37 31.79
CA VAL A 279 9.01 7.40 32.78
C VAL A 279 9.80 6.08 32.73
N ASP A 280 10.04 5.54 31.54
CA ASP A 280 10.80 4.30 31.36
C ASP A 280 12.24 4.45 31.88
N VAL A 281 12.89 5.59 31.60
CA VAL A 281 14.23 5.91 32.11
C VAL A 281 14.22 6.05 33.63
N ALA A 282 13.19 6.66 34.22
CA ALA A 282 13.06 6.77 35.67
C ALA A 282 12.90 5.39 36.34
N ASP A 283 12.09 4.50 35.77
CA ASP A 283 11.89 3.13 36.27
C ASP A 283 13.16 2.29 36.17
N GLU A 284 13.89 2.37 35.05
CA GLU A 284 15.16 1.67 34.88
C GLU A 284 16.23 2.19 35.86
N ALA A 285 16.31 3.51 36.05
CA ALA A 285 17.20 4.12 37.05
C ALA A 285 16.84 3.68 38.49
N ALA A 286 15.56 3.56 38.82
CA ALA A 286 15.10 3.08 40.11
C ALA A 286 15.46 1.59 40.33
N GLN A 287 15.32 0.75 39.29
CA GLN A 287 15.71 -0.65 39.34
C GLN A 287 17.23 -0.81 39.49
N LEU A 288 18.03 -0.04 38.73
CA LEU A 288 19.48 -0.03 38.85
C LEU A 288 19.90 0.35 40.27
N THR A 289 19.32 1.42 40.82
CA THR A 289 19.59 1.88 42.19
C THR A 289 19.23 0.82 43.22
N ARG A 290 18.05 0.20 43.08
CA ARG A 290 17.61 -0.91 43.95
C ARG A 290 18.61 -2.06 43.91
N ASN A 291 19.05 -2.46 42.72
CA ASN A 291 20.02 -3.55 42.54
C ASN A 291 21.38 -3.19 43.16
N SER A 292 21.87 -1.96 43.00
CA SER A 292 23.10 -1.51 43.66
C SER A 292 22.99 -1.53 45.18
N ILE A 293 21.86 -1.09 45.76
CA ILE A 293 21.61 -1.15 47.21
C ILE A 293 21.56 -2.61 47.68
N LEU A 294 20.86 -3.49 46.96
CA LEU A 294 20.79 -4.92 47.31
C LEU A 294 22.17 -5.59 47.24
N GLN A 295 23.01 -5.24 46.26
CA GLN A 295 24.38 -5.75 46.19
C GLN A 295 25.23 -5.28 47.37
N GLN A 296 25.16 -3.99 47.73
CA GLN A 296 25.89 -3.44 48.89
C GLN A 296 25.39 -4.05 50.20
N ALA A 297 24.07 -4.20 50.36
CA ALA A 297 23.47 -4.85 51.52
C ALA A 297 23.85 -6.35 51.60
N GLY A 298 23.87 -7.06 50.47
CA GLY A 298 24.30 -8.45 50.40
C GLY A 298 25.76 -8.64 50.81
N VAL A 299 26.65 -7.76 50.35
CA VAL A 299 28.06 -7.76 50.77
C VAL A 299 28.19 -7.44 52.27
N ALA A 300 27.44 -6.47 52.79
CA ALA A 300 27.45 -6.13 54.20
C ALA A 300 26.94 -7.29 55.08
N VAL A 301 25.83 -7.94 54.70
CA VAL A 301 25.27 -9.11 55.41
C VAL A 301 26.26 -10.28 55.37
N LEU A 302 26.87 -10.56 54.22
CA LEU A 302 27.91 -11.59 54.12
C LEU A 302 29.12 -11.27 55.01
N SER A 303 29.57 -10.02 55.04
CA SER A 303 30.67 -9.60 55.91
C SER A 303 30.34 -9.75 57.40
N GLN A 304 29.10 -9.44 57.79
CA GLN A 304 28.60 -9.57 59.16
C GLN A 304 28.43 -11.03 59.58
N ALA A 305 27.92 -11.88 58.68
CA ALA A 305 27.78 -13.32 58.92
C ALA A 305 29.15 -14.01 59.07
N ASN A 306 30.12 -13.63 58.23
CA ASN A 306 31.50 -14.10 58.35
C ASN A 306 32.13 -13.69 59.69
N ALA A 307 31.96 -12.43 60.11
CA ALA A 307 32.47 -11.95 61.39
C ALA A 307 31.83 -12.66 62.61
N GLN A 308 30.52 -12.93 62.57
CA GLN A 308 29.85 -13.73 63.60
C GLN A 308 30.35 -15.18 63.65
N THR A 309 30.63 -15.78 62.49
CA THR A 309 31.15 -17.15 62.40
C THR A 309 32.56 -17.24 63.00
N GLU A 310 33.40 -16.24 62.77
CA GLU A 310 34.75 -16.16 63.33
C GLU A 310 34.73 -15.96 64.85
N LEU A 311 33.84 -15.11 65.37
CA LEU A 311 33.58 -14.94 66.80
C LEU A 311 33.11 -16.24 67.47
N ALA A 312 32.23 -17.00 66.81
CA ALA A 312 31.76 -18.28 67.34
C ALA A 312 32.88 -19.34 67.42
N LEU A 313 33.78 -19.38 66.43
CA LEU A 313 34.96 -20.25 66.45
C LEU A 313 35.94 -19.87 67.57
N LEU A 314 36.10 -18.57 67.84
CA LEU A 314 36.94 -18.07 68.93
C LEU A 314 36.40 -18.53 70.29
N LEU A 315 35.09 -18.45 70.50
CA LEU A 315 34.41 -18.89 71.73
C LEU A 315 34.40 -20.42 71.92
N LEU A 316 34.42 -21.20 70.83
CA LEU A 316 34.52 -22.66 70.89
C LEU A 316 35.94 -23.16 71.13
N ASN A 317 36.96 -22.39 70.77
CA ASN A 317 38.37 -22.72 71.02
C ASN A 317 38.89 -22.20 72.38
N GLU A 318 38.12 -21.38 73.10
CA GLU A 318 38.46 -20.85 74.44
C GLU A 318 37.86 -21.64 75.63
N ASN A 319 37.26 -22.81 75.41
CA ASN A 319 36.89 -23.78 76.46
C ASN A 319 37.59 -25.12 76.24
#